data_AF-A0A2I1DDN9-F1
#
_entry.id   AF-A0A2I1DDN9-F1
#
_cell.length_a   1.000
_cell.length_b   1.000
_cell.length_c   1.000
_cell.angle_alpha   90.00
_cell.angle_beta   90.00
_cell.angle_gamma   90.00
#
_symmetry.space_group_name_H-M   'P 1'
#
loop_
_entity.id
_entity.type
_entity.pdbx_description
1 polymer ?
#
loop_
_entity_poly.entity_id
_entity_poly.type
_entity_poly.pdbx_seq_one_letter_code
_entity_poly.pdbx_strand_id
1 'polypeptide(L)'
;MLDNNPRETITQLFSFLRAQGNTDYLGERVSQLQHSLQCAHLATQSPQYGSDPEVILGALLHDVGRFIPSAKNMPAMIAPDGAYIGQASHEVLGERYLRQLGFSEKVCQLVGSHVVAKRFLTATEKGYYDGLSETSKRTLEFQGGVFSEEQVCEARGDPWLGEKLDVRRWDDRAKDPEMEVPGLEEYVELAVRCLDESRAHVVVVSRRYPLPETPVLIVSVSEGLLDQCLGHVQEVKRYGWIVEGFPRAETGNRPAVEQEVLEQLARRGVRVADLAAGAQDSSKNDTCLALDSDVVDIYNELEGLSATDPTGRAQVVVRRGLALLQQRKSDFVYLSLPTNLADTSFGNLLEELKDGLVGLDVVIAITADKAPDGRDSTGRTVFDAVFDRARKSTKASSVILP
;
A
#
# COMPACT_ATOMS: atom_id res chain seq x y z
N MET A 1 7.43 13.92 -8.68
CA MET A 1 5.99 13.93 -8.37
C MET A 1 5.37 12.82 -9.18
N LEU A 2 4.54 11.96 -8.58
CA LEU A 2 3.75 10.99 -9.34
C LEU A 2 2.75 11.80 -10.18
N ASP A 3 2.68 11.57 -11.49
CA ASP A 3 1.63 12.17 -12.30
C ASP A 3 0.28 11.62 -11.82
N ASN A 4 -0.60 12.53 -11.39
CA ASN A 4 -1.94 12.18 -10.91
C ASN A 4 -2.83 11.60 -12.03
N ASN A 5 -2.37 11.62 -13.28
CA ASN A 5 -3.06 11.03 -14.43
C ASN A 5 -2.67 9.55 -14.60
N PRO A 6 -3.60 8.59 -14.41
CA PRO A 6 -3.32 7.17 -14.62
C PRO A 6 -2.79 6.85 -16.02
N ARG A 7 -3.27 7.54 -17.06
CA ARG A 7 -2.84 7.28 -18.44
C ARG A 7 -1.39 7.66 -18.69
N GLU A 8 -0.94 8.79 -18.15
CA GLU A 8 0.47 9.20 -18.24
C GLU A 8 1.36 8.22 -17.47
N THR A 9 0.93 7.79 -16.28
CA THR A 9 1.62 6.77 -15.50
C THR A 9 1.76 5.46 -16.30
N ILE A 10 0.68 4.96 -16.92
CA ILE A 10 0.73 3.75 -17.76
C ILE A 10 1.60 3.96 -18.99
N THR A 11 1.51 5.12 -19.63
CA THR A 11 2.33 5.45 -20.81
C THR A 11 3.82 5.39 -20.47
N GLN A 12 4.21 5.96 -19.31
CA GLN A 12 5.58 5.90 -18.82
C GLN A 12 5.98 4.47 -18.47
N LEU A 13 5.16 3.73 -17.73
CA LEU A 13 5.42 2.34 -17.37
C LEU A 13 5.66 1.47 -18.61
N PHE A 14 4.77 1.56 -19.61
CA PHE A 14 4.87 0.79 -20.84
C PHE A 14 6.04 1.25 -21.71
N SER A 15 6.50 2.50 -21.58
CA SER A 15 7.73 2.94 -22.26
C SER A 15 8.96 2.16 -21.79
N PHE A 16 9.00 1.70 -20.53
CA PHE A 16 10.09 0.86 -20.03
C PHE A 16 10.09 -0.55 -20.64
N LEU A 17 8.90 -1.14 -20.82
CA LEU A 17 8.75 -2.42 -21.52
C LEU A 17 9.13 -2.27 -22.99
N ARG A 18 8.63 -1.22 -23.66
CA ARG A 18 8.92 -0.93 -25.06
C ARG A 18 10.41 -0.70 -25.30
N ALA A 19 11.10 -0.04 -24.37
CA ALA A 19 12.53 0.24 -24.44
C ALA A 19 13.41 -1.03 -24.36
N GLN A 20 12.87 -2.17 -23.89
CA GLN A 20 13.59 -3.43 -23.98
C GLN A 20 13.73 -3.93 -25.42
N GLY A 21 12.78 -3.60 -26.30
CA GLY A 21 12.81 -4.00 -27.71
C GLY A 21 13.15 -5.49 -27.90
N ASN A 22 14.17 -5.76 -28.73
CA ASN A 22 14.67 -7.10 -29.01
C ASN A 22 15.79 -7.56 -28.05
N THR A 23 15.89 -6.97 -26.84
CA THR A 23 16.91 -7.37 -25.87
C THR A 23 16.69 -8.81 -25.41
N ASP A 24 17.78 -9.56 -25.36
CA ASP A 24 17.81 -10.99 -25.02
C ASP A 24 17.12 -11.32 -23.69
N TYR A 25 16.33 -12.39 -23.68
CA TYR A 25 15.71 -12.94 -22.47
C TYR A 25 16.60 -14.03 -21.86
N LEU A 26 17.71 -13.62 -21.22
CA LEU A 26 18.59 -14.52 -20.45
C LEU A 26 19.04 -15.79 -21.23
N GLY A 27 19.32 -15.65 -22.53
CA GLY A 27 19.72 -16.73 -23.43
C GLY A 27 18.58 -17.53 -24.05
N GLU A 28 17.32 -17.19 -23.78
CA GLU A 28 16.15 -17.79 -24.44
C GLU A 28 15.91 -17.14 -25.82
N ARG A 29 15.22 -17.85 -26.72
CA ARG A 29 14.99 -17.40 -28.10
C ARG A 29 13.91 -16.32 -28.25
N VAL A 30 13.56 -15.62 -27.18
CA VAL A 30 12.58 -14.53 -27.16
C VAL A 30 13.21 -13.28 -26.57
N SER A 31 12.72 -12.11 -26.96
CA SER A 31 13.07 -10.86 -26.27
C SER A 31 12.29 -10.70 -24.97
N GLN A 32 12.78 -9.84 -24.08
CA GLN A 32 12.08 -9.45 -22.84
C GLN A 32 10.64 -8.96 -23.11
N LEU A 33 10.46 -8.15 -24.17
CA LEU A 33 9.14 -7.64 -24.54
C LEU A 33 8.24 -8.77 -25.06
N GLN A 34 8.75 -9.64 -25.92
CA GLN A 34 7.98 -10.80 -26.41
C GLN A 34 7.55 -11.71 -25.26
N HIS A 35 8.46 -11.99 -24.32
CA HIS A 35 8.15 -12.79 -23.14
C HIS A 35 6.99 -12.19 -22.33
N SER A 36 7.06 -10.91 -21.97
CA SER A 36 5.99 -10.22 -21.24
C SER A 36 4.64 -10.26 -21.99
N LEU A 37 4.65 -10.04 -23.30
CA LEU A 37 3.44 -10.07 -24.13
C LEU A 37 2.85 -11.49 -24.25
N GLN A 38 3.70 -12.52 -24.34
CA GLN A 38 3.26 -13.92 -24.35
C GLN A 38 2.65 -14.32 -23.01
N CYS A 39 3.24 -13.92 -21.89
CA CYS A 39 2.64 -14.14 -20.56
C CYS A 39 1.24 -13.53 -20.45
N ALA A 40 1.11 -12.26 -20.84
CA ALA A 40 -0.17 -11.57 -20.83
C ALA A 40 -1.19 -12.23 -21.77
N HIS A 41 -0.77 -12.61 -22.98
CA HIS A 41 -1.63 -13.31 -23.92
C HIS A 41 -2.12 -14.65 -23.37
N LEU A 42 -1.23 -15.48 -22.83
CA LEU A 42 -1.61 -16.75 -22.18
C LEU A 42 -2.59 -16.54 -21.02
N ALA A 43 -2.42 -15.47 -20.24
CA ALA A 43 -3.37 -15.10 -19.19
C ALA A 43 -4.76 -14.78 -19.76
N THR A 44 -4.85 -14.03 -20.87
CA THR A 44 -6.14 -13.74 -21.55
C THR A 44 -6.83 -15.00 -22.07
N GLN A 45 -6.05 -16.03 -22.44
CA GLN A 45 -6.58 -17.32 -22.92
C GLN A 45 -6.99 -18.25 -21.78
N SER A 46 -6.71 -17.90 -20.52
CA SER A 46 -7.08 -18.72 -19.37
C SER A 46 -8.60 -18.80 -19.23
N PRO A 47 -9.21 -20.00 -19.17
CA PRO A 47 -10.64 -20.14 -18.89
C PRO A 47 -11.04 -19.61 -17.51
N GLN A 48 -10.10 -19.62 -16.55
CA GLN A 48 -10.35 -19.20 -15.18
C GLN A 48 -10.09 -17.71 -14.95
N TYR A 49 -9.03 -17.17 -15.56
CA TYR A 49 -8.52 -15.83 -15.27
C TYR A 49 -8.53 -14.87 -16.47
N GLY A 50 -8.95 -15.31 -17.66
CA GLY A 50 -8.91 -14.50 -18.88
C GLY A 50 -9.85 -13.29 -18.88
N SER A 51 -10.74 -13.19 -17.89
CA SER A 51 -11.58 -12.01 -17.66
C SER A 51 -11.15 -11.17 -16.44
N ASP A 52 -10.08 -11.56 -15.74
CA ASP A 52 -9.54 -10.84 -14.61
C ASP A 52 -8.40 -9.90 -15.08
N PRO A 53 -8.65 -8.59 -15.16
CA PRO A 53 -7.66 -7.66 -15.69
C PRO A 53 -6.44 -7.52 -14.78
N GLU A 54 -6.57 -7.73 -13.47
CA GLU A 54 -5.45 -7.67 -12.54
C GLU A 54 -4.50 -8.85 -12.72
N VAL A 55 -5.03 -10.04 -13.05
CA VAL A 55 -4.22 -11.22 -13.36
C VAL A 55 -3.50 -11.07 -14.70
N ILE A 56 -4.19 -10.59 -15.74
CA ILE A 56 -3.57 -10.30 -17.04
C ILE A 56 -2.44 -9.28 -16.89
N LEU A 57 -2.68 -8.22 -16.10
CA LEU A 57 -1.67 -7.20 -15.86
C LEU A 57 -0.52 -7.71 -15.00
N GLY A 58 -0.80 -8.55 -14.00
CA GLY A 58 0.23 -9.25 -13.22
C GLY A 58 1.14 -10.09 -14.11
N ALA A 59 0.57 -10.82 -15.08
CA ALA A 59 1.34 -11.60 -16.05
C ALA A 59 2.18 -10.72 -16.99
N LEU A 60 1.61 -9.62 -17.50
CA LEU A 60 2.31 -8.66 -18.36
C LEU A 60 3.51 -8.01 -17.65
N LEU A 61 3.36 -7.68 -16.37
CA LEU A 61 4.30 -6.87 -15.61
C LEU A 61 5.20 -7.69 -14.67
N HIS A 62 5.12 -9.02 -14.63
CA HIS A 62 5.82 -9.83 -13.62
C HIS A 62 7.35 -9.60 -13.60
N ASP A 63 7.95 -9.29 -14.76
CA ASP A 63 9.37 -9.01 -14.92
C ASP A 63 9.73 -7.52 -14.93
N VAL A 64 8.76 -6.61 -14.70
CA VAL A 64 8.95 -5.15 -14.86
C VAL A 64 10.08 -4.59 -14.00
N GLY A 65 10.35 -5.21 -12.85
CA GLY A 65 11.44 -4.82 -11.95
C GLY A 65 12.83 -4.91 -12.59
N ARG A 66 12.99 -5.61 -13.72
CA ARG A 66 14.25 -5.65 -14.49
C ARG A 66 14.50 -4.37 -15.29
N PHE A 67 13.44 -3.62 -15.60
CA PHE A 67 13.48 -2.58 -16.65
C PHE A 67 13.27 -1.17 -16.12
N ILE A 68 12.77 -1.03 -14.90
CA ILE A 68 12.52 0.28 -14.29
C ILE A 68 13.84 0.99 -13.95
N PRO A 69 13.88 2.34 -13.89
CA PRO A 69 15.12 3.09 -13.70
C PRO A 69 15.93 2.68 -12.45
N SER A 70 15.25 2.30 -11.37
CA SER A 70 15.88 1.84 -10.13
C SER A 70 16.61 0.49 -10.26
N ALA A 71 16.31 -0.31 -11.29
CA ALA A 71 16.98 -1.58 -11.58
C ALA A 71 18.48 -1.39 -11.87
N LYS A 72 18.89 -0.22 -12.36
CA LYS A 72 20.30 0.08 -12.69
C LYS A 72 21.24 0.06 -11.49
N ASN A 73 20.70 0.20 -10.28
CA ASN A 73 21.48 0.22 -9.04
C ASN A 73 21.50 -1.15 -8.33
N MET A 74 20.86 -2.18 -8.89
CA MET A 74 20.79 -3.50 -8.27
C MET A 74 22.02 -4.36 -8.60
N PRO A 75 22.52 -5.17 -7.65
CA PRO A 75 23.59 -6.11 -7.92
C PRO A 75 23.13 -7.18 -8.92
N ALA A 76 23.96 -7.42 -9.93
CA ALA A 76 23.79 -8.54 -10.84
C ALA A 76 23.98 -9.88 -10.11
N MET A 77 23.16 -10.87 -10.45
CA MET A 77 23.39 -12.27 -10.08
C MET A 77 24.29 -12.91 -11.13
N ILE A 78 25.46 -13.35 -10.69
CA ILE A 78 26.46 -14.02 -11.52
C ILE A 78 26.62 -15.44 -11.00
N ALA A 79 26.44 -16.43 -11.87
CA ALA A 79 26.67 -17.83 -11.55
C ALA A 79 28.17 -18.10 -11.29
N PRO A 80 28.55 -19.23 -10.65
CA PRO A 80 29.96 -19.53 -10.33
C PRO A 80 30.84 -19.67 -11.57
N ASP A 81 30.24 -19.93 -12.74
CA ASP A 81 30.89 -19.99 -14.05
C ASP A 81 31.07 -18.60 -14.72
N GLY A 82 30.64 -17.52 -14.05
CA GLY A 82 30.72 -16.16 -14.55
C GLY A 82 29.53 -15.73 -15.42
N ALA A 83 28.53 -16.59 -15.66
CA ALA A 83 27.37 -16.25 -16.46
C ALA A 83 26.42 -15.29 -15.72
N TYR A 84 25.94 -14.26 -16.41
CA TYR A 84 24.87 -13.40 -15.90
C TYR A 84 23.54 -14.17 -15.92
N ILE A 85 22.94 -14.34 -14.74
CA ILE A 85 21.71 -15.12 -14.58
C ILE A 85 20.51 -14.27 -14.11
N GLY A 86 20.70 -12.96 -13.93
CA GLY A 86 19.63 -12.00 -13.64
C GLY A 86 20.05 -10.87 -12.69
N GLN A 87 19.07 -10.12 -12.20
CA GLN A 87 19.25 -9.19 -11.07
C GLN A 87 18.60 -9.78 -9.83
N ALA A 88 19.25 -9.60 -8.68
CA ALA A 88 18.65 -10.04 -7.42
C ALA A 88 17.35 -9.26 -7.18
N SER A 89 16.30 -9.97 -6.77
CA SER A 89 15.07 -9.38 -6.24
C SER A 89 14.30 -8.45 -7.18
N HIS A 90 14.38 -8.65 -8.49
CA HIS A 90 13.54 -7.92 -9.47
C HIS A 90 12.04 -8.05 -9.20
N GLU A 91 11.59 -9.19 -8.66
CA GLU A 91 10.23 -9.44 -8.22
C GLU A 91 9.82 -8.46 -7.10
N VAL A 92 10.67 -8.30 -6.08
CA VAL A 92 10.45 -7.38 -4.96
C VAL A 92 10.50 -5.92 -5.44
N LEU A 93 11.45 -5.62 -6.34
CA LEU A 93 11.61 -4.29 -6.89
C LEU A 93 10.41 -3.87 -7.75
N GLY A 94 9.94 -4.77 -8.61
CA GLY A 94 8.76 -4.58 -9.46
C GLY A 94 7.50 -4.40 -8.62
N GLU A 95 7.27 -5.29 -7.65
CA GLU A 95 6.17 -5.20 -6.68
C GLU A 95 6.17 -3.84 -5.97
N ARG A 96 7.31 -3.45 -5.37
CA ARG A 96 7.44 -2.18 -4.65
C ARG A 96 7.18 -0.97 -5.56
N TYR A 97 7.70 -1.00 -6.79
CA TYR A 97 7.51 0.07 -7.74
C TYR A 97 6.05 0.22 -8.16
N LEU A 98 5.36 -0.87 -8.49
CA LEU A 98 3.94 -0.84 -8.83
C LEU A 98 3.09 -0.38 -7.65
N ARG A 99 3.43 -0.79 -6.43
CA ARG A 99 2.77 -0.31 -5.21
C ARG A 99 2.91 1.20 -5.07
N GLN A 100 4.10 1.77 -5.31
CA GLN A 100 4.33 3.22 -5.31
C GLN A 100 3.53 3.96 -6.38
N LEU A 101 3.29 3.34 -7.54
CA LEU A 101 2.41 3.90 -8.57
C LEU A 101 0.93 3.85 -8.18
N GLY A 102 0.54 3.12 -7.14
CA GLY A 102 -0.84 3.02 -6.68
C GLY A 102 -1.64 1.89 -7.33
N PHE A 103 -0.96 0.87 -7.91
CA PHE A 103 -1.62 -0.37 -8.29
C PHE A 103 -2.17 -1.10 -7.07
N SER A 104 -3.13 -2.00 -7.32
CA SER A 104 -3.73 -2.80 -6.26
C SER A 104 -2.70 -3.77 -5.68
N GLU A 105 -2.96 -4.19 -4.45
CA GLU A 105 -2.13 -5.19 -3.79
C GLU A 105 -2.14 -6.53 -4.54
N LYS A 106 -3.24 -6.87 -5.23
CA LYS A 106 -3.31 -8.06 -6.10
C LYS A 106 -2.29 -7.99 -7.23
N VAL A 107 -2.30 -6.93 -8.03
CA VAL A 107 -1.34 -6.75 -9.14
C VAL A 107 0.10 -6.76 -8.62
N CYS A 108 0.37 -6.01 -7.54
CA CYS A 108 1.71 -5.93 -6.95
C CYS A 108 2.21 -7.31 -6.53
N GLN A 109 1.41 -8.07 -5.79
CA GLN A 109 1.81 -9.39 -5.31
C GLN A 109 1.93 -10.42 -6.44
N LEU A 110 1.10 -10.37 -7.48
CA LEU A 110 1.26 -11.25 -8.64
C LEU A 110 2.62 -11.04 -9.31
N VAL A 111 3.04 -9.79 -9.43
CA VAL A 111 4.37 -9.43 -9.96
C VAL A 111 5.48 -9.92 -9.03
N GLY A 112 5.35 -9.69 -7.71
CA GLY A 112 6.36 -10.05 -6.73
C GLY A 112 6.49 -11.54 -6.41
N SER A 113 5.53 -12.37 -6.82
CA SER A 113 5.45 -13.75 -6.34
C SER A 113 5.97 -14.80 -7.32
N HIS A 114 6.38 -14.46 -8.53
CA HIS A 114 6.75 -15.47 -9.54
C HIS A 114 7.97 -16.32 -9.11
N VAL A 115 8.87 -15.79 -8.28
CA VAL A 115 9.97 -16.56 -7.66
C VAL A 115 9.46 -17.51 -6.58
N VAL A 116 8.62 -17.01 -5.66
CA VAL A 116 7.98 -17.80 -4.59
C VAL A 116 7.12 -18.93 -5.19
N ALA A 117 6.35 -18.63 -6.23
CA ALA A 117 5.54 -19.59 -6.96
C ALA A 117 6.39 -20.70 -7.60
N LYS A 118 7.55 -20.37 -8.18
CA LYS A 118 8.50 -21.38 -8.69
C LYS A 118 8.92 -22.35 -7.59
N ARG A 119 9.31 -21.82 -6.42
CA ARG A 119 9.74 -22.64 -5.28
C ARG A 119 8.61 -23.54 -4.76
N PHE A 120 7.38 -23.03 -4.71
CA PHE A 120 6.19 -23.78 -4.31
C PHE A 120 5.83 -24.90 -5.30
N LEU A 121 5.79 -24.62 -6.60
CA LEU A 121 5.47 -25.61 -7.64
C LEU A 121 6.49 -26.73 -7.66
N THR A 122 7.78 -26.38 -7.52
CA THR A 122 8.86 -27.35 -7.43
C THR A 122 8.71 -28.28 -6.22
N ALA A 123 8.15 -27.78 -5.11
CA ALA A 123 7.92 -28.57 -3.90
C ALA A 123 6.66 -29.46 -3.97
N THR A 124 5.63 -29.02 -4.69
CA THR A 124 4.28 -29.59 -4.59
C THR A 124 3.84 -30.38 -5.83
N GLU A 125 4.42 -30.08 -7.00
CA GLU A 125 4.08 -30.74 -8.27
C GLU A 125 5.21 -31.65 -8.74
N LYS A 126 4.90 -32.96 -8.80
CA LYS A 126 5.85 -33.96 -9.26
C LYS A 126 6.22 -33.69 -10.73
N GLY A 127 7.53 -33.58 -10.99
CA GLY A 127 8.07 -33.35 -12.33
C GLY A 127 8.17 -31.87 -12.75
N TYR A 128 7.72 -30.93 -11.90
CA TYR A 128 7.81 -29.50 -12.22
C TYR A 128 9.27 -29.04 -12.35
N TYR A 129 10.15 -29.48 -11.43
CA TYR A 129 11.58 -29.18 -11.47
C TYR A 129 12.22 -29.56 -12.81
N ASP A 130 11.85 -30.73 -13.34
CA ASP A 130 12.45 -31.29 -14.56
C ASP A 130 12.07 -30.47 -15.79
N GLY A 131 10.89 -29.85 -15.78
CA GLY A 131 10.39 -28.97 -16.85
C GLY A 131 10.93 -27.54 -16.83
N LEU A 132 11.65 -27.13 -15.78
CA LEU A 132 12.26 -25.80 -15.72
C LEU A 132 13.39 -25.66 -16.76
N SER A 133 13.53 -24.45 -17.32
CA SER A 133 14.72 -24.10 -18.10
C SER A 133 16.00 -24.20 -17.25
N GLU A 134 17.15 -24.40 -17.90
CA GLU A 134 18.43 -24.47 -17.19
C GLU A 134 18.74 -23.18 -16.41
N THR A 135 18.38 -22.01 -16.95
CA THR A 135 18.47 -20.72 -16.27
C THR A 135 17.56 -20.68 -15.03
N SER A 136 16.32 -21.19 -15.15
CA SER A 136 15.36 -21.23 -14.04
C SER A 136 15.79 -22.18 -12.92
N LYS A 137 16.42 -23.32 -13.25
CA LYS A 137 17.01 -24.26 -12.27
C LYS A 137 18.18 -23.61 -11.53
N ARG A 138 19.12 -22.99 -12.25
CA ARG A 138 20.27 -22.30 -11.63
C ARG A 138 19.80 -21.19 -10.68
N THR A 139 18.88 -20.34 -11.11
CA THR A 139 18.37 -19.25 -10.26
C THR A 139 17.60 -19.73 -9.04
N LEU A 140 16.96 -20.91 -9.08
CA LEU A 140 16.24 -21.47 -7.95
C LEU A 140 17.14 -21.70 -6.72
N GLU A 141 18.38 -22.17 -6.93
CA GLU A 141 19.33 -22.40 -5.84
C GLU A 141 19.70 -21.10 -5.11
N PHE A 142 19.94 -20.03 -5.87
CA PHE A 142 20.22 -18.70 -5.32
C PHE A 142 19.01 -18.04 -4.65
N GLN A 143 17.80 -18.48 -4.99
CA GLN A 143 16.53 -17.92 -4.49
C GLN A 143 16.00 -18.67 -3.25
N GLY A 144 16.84 -19.48 -2.60
CA GLY A 144 16.47 -20.23 -1.39
C GLY A 144 15.90 -21.62 -1.65
N GLY A 145 16.07 -22.16 -2.87
CA GLY A 145 15.76 -23.55 -3.20
C GLY A 145 14.27 -23.90 -3.15
N VAL A 146 13.99 -25.20 -3.14
CA VAL A 146 12.62 -25.75 -3.04
C VAL A 146 12.01 -25.41 -1.67
N PHE A 147 10.70 -25.16 -1.62
CA PHE A 147 10.02 -24.92 -0.35
C PHE A 147 10.09 -26.13 0.60
N SER A 148 10.20 -25.85 1.90
CA SER A 148 9.94 -26.83 2.96
C SER A 148 8.43 -27.08 3.14
N GLU A 149 8.07 -28.11 3.90
CA GLU A 149 6.66 -28.41 4.21
C GLU A 149 5.99 -27.25 4.96
N GLU A 150 6.72 -26.59 5.88
CA GLU A 150 6.22 -25.42 6.60
C GLU A 150 5.95 -24.24 5.66
N GLN A 151 6.87 -23.96 4.72
CA GLN A 151 6.72 -22.90 3.72
C GLN A 151 5.54 -23.17 2.77
N VAL A 152 5.32 -24.44 2.39
CA VAL A 152 4.13 -24.84 1.62
C VAL A 152 2.85 -24.60 2.44
N CYS A 153 2.85 -24.92 3.73
CA CYS A 153 1.71 -24.71 4.61
C CYS A 153 1.36 -23.22 4.73
N GLU A 154 2.38 -22.37 4.96
CA GLU A 154 2.22 -20.92 5.04
C GLU A 154 1.68 -20.34 3.72
N ALA A 155 2.26 -20.74 2.59
CA ALA A 155 1.84 -20.25 1.28
C ALA A 155 0.38 -20.59 0.92
N ARG A 156 -0.18 -21.67 1.47
CA ARG A 156 -1.60 -22.02 1.27
C ARG A 156 -2.57 -21.04 1.93
N GLY A 157 -2.11 -20.20 2.85
CA GLY A 157 -2.91 -19.11 3.43
C GLY A 157 -3.06 -17.89 2.52
N ASP A 158 -2.32 -17.82 1.42
CA ASP A 158 -2.37 -16.71 0.48
C ASP A 158 -3.64 -16.74 -0.39
N PRO A 159 -4.49 -15.70 -0.34
CA PRO A 159 -5.74 -15.66 -1.10
C PRO A 159 -5.55 -15.65 -2.62
N TRP A 160 -4.35 -15.31 -3.11
CA TRP A 160 -4.03 -15.26 -4.55
C TRP A 160 -3.03 -16.34 -4.97
N LEU A 161 -2.81 -17.37 -4.14
CA LEU A 161 -1.87 -18.44 -4.47
C LEU A 161 -2.14 -19.00 -5.87
N GLY A 162 -3.40 -19.34 -6.19
CA GLY A 162 -3.78 -19.91 -7.49
C GLY A 162 -3.34 -19.04 -8.67
N GLU A 163 -3.66 -17.75 -8.63
CA GLU A 163 -3.25 -16.78 -9.64
C GLU A 163 -1.73 -16.65 -9.74
N LYS A 164 -1.01 -16.63 -8.60
CA LYS A 164 0.46 -16.56 -8.57
C LYS A 164 1.09 -17.79 -9.22
N LEU A 165 0.53 -18.97 -8.98
CA LEU A 165 0.99 -20.21 -9.59
C LEU A 165 0.75 -20.19 -11.11
N ASP A 166 -0.39 -19.69 -11.57
CA ASP A 166 -0.70 -19.61 -13.00
C ASP A 166 0.14 -18.57 -13.73
N VAL A 167 0.39 -17.40 -13.13
CA VAL A 167 1.36 -16.43 -13.65
C VAL A 167 2.73 -17.10 -13.85
N ARG A 168 3.16 -17.92 -12.89
CA ARG A 168 4.42 -18.66 -13.02
C ARG A 168 4.39 -19.70 -14.14
N ARG A 169 3.28 -20.42 -14.32
CA ARG A 169 3.14 -21.38 -15.42
C ARG A 169 3.14 -20.69 -16.79
N TRP A 170 2.59 -19.47 -16.89
CA TRP A 170 2.66 -18.68 -18.11
C TRP A 170 4.07 -18.15 -18.36
N ASP A 171 4.79 -17.68 -17.33
CA ASP A 171 6.23 -17.35 -17.40
C ASP A 171 7.03 -18.52 -18.01
N ASP A 172 6.88 -19.74 -17.48
CA ASP A 172 7.61 -20.90 -18.01
C ASP A 172 7.22 -21.26 -19.46
N ARG A 173 5.99 -20.96 -19.90
CA ARG A 173 5.49 -21.24 -21.26
C ARG A 173 5.79 -20.15 -22.29
N ALA A 174 6.00 -18.90 -21.87
CA ALA A 174 6.11 -17.71 -22.71
C ALA A 174 7.52 -17.56 -23.33
N LYS A 175 7.98 -18.59 -24.01
CA LYS A 175 9.35 -18.70 -24.57
C LYS A 175 9.36 -19.21 -26.01
N ASP A 176 8.25 -19.05 -26.72
CA ASP A 176 8.09 -19.53 -28.09
C ASP A 176 8.38 -18.41 -29.09
N PRO A 177 9.48 -18.46 -29.87
CA PRO A 177 9.80 -17.42 -30.85
C PRO A 177 8.74 -17.26 -31.95
N GLU A 178 7.93 -18.28 -32.21
CA GLU A 178 6.93 -18.30 -33.29
C GLU A 178 5.52 -17.90 -32.80
N MET A 179 5.34 -17.68 -31.50
CA MET A 179 4.02 -17.31 -30.95
C MET A 179 3.66 -15.87 -31.31
N GLU A 180 2.65 -15.72 -32.17
CA GLU A 180 2.04 -14.43 -32.49
C GLU A 180 1.14 -13.97 -31.35
N VAL A 181 1.41 -12.78 -30.82
CA VAL A 181 0.65 -12.19 -29.72
C VAL A 181 0.38 -10.70 -29.97
N PRO A 182 -0.68 -10.13 -29.38
CA PRO A 182 -0.95 -8.71 -29.51
C PRO A 182 0.14 -7.86 -28.85
N GLY A 183 0.32 -6.63 -29.37
CA GLY A 183 1.26 -5.65 -28.83
C GLY A 183 0.82 -5.01 -27.52
N LEU A 184 1.65 -4.13 -26.95
CA LEU A 184 1.36 -3.43 -25.69
C LEU A 184 0.09 -2.56 -25.79
N GLU A 185 -0.24 -2.09 -26.98
CA GLU A 185 -1.38 -1.21 -27.27
C GLU A 185 -2.71 -1.84 -26.82
N GLU A 186 -2.86 -3.16 -26.94
CA GLU A 186 -4.09 -3.86 -26.51
C GLU A 186 -4.29 -3.86 -24.98
N TYR A 187 -3.23 -3.65 -24.21
CA TYR A 187 -3.28 -3.68 -22.76
C TYR A 187 -3.37 -2.28 -22.13
N VAL A 188 -3.28 -1.20 -22.92
CA VAL A 188 -3.25 0.18 -22.39
C VAL A 188 -4.53 0.52 -21.65
N GLU A 189 -5.70 0.34 -22.27
CA GLU A 189 -6.98 0.71 -21.64
C GLU A 189 -7.28 -0.15 -20.42
N LEU A 190 -6.89 -1.43 -20.46
CA LEU A 190 -7.00 -2.34 -19.32
C LEU A 190 -6.15 -1.85 -18.16
N ALA A 191 -4.87 -1.53 -18.40
CA ALA A 191 -3.95 -1.07 -17.37
C ALA A 191 -4.37 0.29 -16.79
N VAL A 192 -4.85 1.22 -17.64
CA VAL A 192 -5.36 2.54 -17.20
C VAL A 192 -6.56 2.36 -16.28
N ARG A 193 -7.53 1.54 -16.68
CA ARG A 193 -8.72 1.27 -15.87
C ARG A 193 -8.36 0.62 -14.53
N CYS A 194 -7.49 -0.39 -14.52
CA CYS A 194 -7.03 -1.02 -13.28
C CYS A 194 -6.35 -0.02 -12.33
N LEU A 195 -5.48 0.83 -12.86
CA LEU A 195 -4.79 1.83 -12.06
C LEU A 195 -5.75 2.89 -11.52
N ASP A 196 -6.66 3.39 -12.36
CA ASP A 196 -7.68 4.36 -11.97
C ASP A 196 -8.62 3.81 -10.87
N GLU A 197 -9.15 2.61 -11.06
CA GLU A 197 -10.02 1.94 -10.08
C GLU A 197 -9.30 1.69 -8.75
N SER A 198 -8.04 1.28 -8.81
CA SER A 198 -7.19 1.09 -7.62
C SER A 198 -6.94 2.42 -6.91
N ARG A 199 -6.63 3.48 -7.65
CA ARG A 199 -6.35 4.80 -7.08
C ARG A 199 -7.60 5.48 -6.51
N ALA A 200 -8.79 5.11 -6.96
CA ALA A 200 -10.05 5.67 -6.44
C ALA A 200 -10.44 5.15 -5.03
N HIS A 201 -9.72 4.17 -4.47
CA HIS A 201 -10.12 3.53 -3.22
C HIS A 201 -8.96 3.19 -2.29
N VAL A 202 -9.22 3.20 -0.99
CA VAL A 202 -8.37 2.62 0.06
C VAL A 202 -8.95 1.31 0.54
N VAL A 203 -8.10 0.34 0.85
CA VAL A 203 -8.47 -0.91 1.50
C VAL A 203 -8.06 -0.87 2.97
N VAL A 204 -9.05 -0.99 3.85
CA VAL A 204 -8.87 -1.13 5.30
C VAL A 204 -9.12 -2.58 5.66
N VAL A 205 -8.07 -3.31 6.05
CA VAL A 205 -8.11 -4.77 6.25
C VAL A 205 -8.58 -5.49 4.98
N SER A 206 -9.87 -5.80 4.86
CA SER A 206 -10.50 -6.46 3.70
C SER A 206 -11.64 -5.64 3.08
N ARG A 207 -11.85 -4.40 3.54
CA ARG A 207 -12.95 -3.53 3.14
C ARG A 207 -12.46 -2.39 2.26
N ARG A 208 -13.19 -2.10 1.19
CA ARG A 208 -12.84 -1.06 0.21
C ARG A 208 -13.67 0.21 0.46
N TYR A 209 -12.98 1.35 0.57
CA TYR A 209 -13.54 2.67 0.79
C TYR A 209 -13.13 3.63 -0.32
N PRO A 210 -14.01 4.53 -0.80
CA PRO A 210 -13.56 5.61 -1.68
C PRO A 210 -12.59 6.53 -0.93
N LEU A 211 -11.76 7.27 -1.67
CA LEU A 211 -10.93 8.31 -1.07
C LEU A 211 -11.81 9.34 -0.31
N PRO A 212 -11.33 9.89 0.82
CA PRO A 212 -12.05 10.94 1.53
C PRO A 212 -12.12 12.22 0.69
N GLU A 213 -13.34 12.72 0.45
CA GLU A 213 -13.56 14.02 -0.22
C GLU A 213 -13.53 15.20 0.77
N THR A 214 -13.92 14.92 2.03
CA THR A 214 -13.85 15.86 3.15
C THR A 214 -12.58 15.61 3.94
N PRO A 215 -11.88 16.66 4.41
CA PRO A 215 -10.71 16.47 5.25
C PRO A 215 -10.99 15.63 6.50
N VAL A 216 -9.99 14.88 6.93
CA VAL A 216 -10.07 13.99 8.09
C VAL A 216 -9.03 14.39 9.14
N LEU A 217 -9.44 14.39 10.40
CA LEU A 217 -8.55 14.47 11.56
C LEU A 217 -8.79 13.27 12.48
N ILE A 218 -7.74 12.48 12.72
CA ILE A 218 -7.75 11.42 13.73
C ILE A 218 -6.77 11.78 14.83
N VAL A 219 -7.20 11.67 16.09
CA VAL A 219 -6.37 11.88 17.28
C VAL A 219 -6.34 10.60 18.09
N SER A 220 -5.16 9.97 18.17
CA SER A 220 -4.90 8.80 18.99
C SER A 220 -4.43 9.22 20.38
N VAL A 221 -5.08 8.69 21.42
CA VAL A 221 -4.80 8.96 22.84
C VAL A 221 -4.69 7.65 23.64
N SER A 222 -4.41 7.73 24.94
CA SER A 222 -4.49 6.56 25.83
C SER A 222 -5.94 6.20 26.17
N GLU A 223 -6.18 4.93 26.53
CA GLU A 223 -7.51 4.45 26.95
C GLU A 223 -8.12 5.30 28.07
N GLY A 224 -7.32 5.65 29.09
CA GLY A 224 -7.78 6.46 30.21
C GLY A 224 -8.26 7.86 29.79
N LEU A 225 -7.59 8.50 28.83
CA LEU A 225 -8.02 9.81 28.29
C LEU A 225 -9.26 9.66 27.40
N LEU A 226 -9.37 8.57 26.64
CA LEU A 226 -10.57 8.28 25.86
C LEU A 226 -11.80 8.09 26.76
N ASP A 227 -11.67 7.33 27.86
CA ASP A 227 -12.75 7.09 28.82
C ASP A 227 -13.23 8.39 29.47
N GLN A 228 -12.31 9.33 29.73
CA GLN A 228 -12.67 10.66 30.21
C GLN A 228 -13.46 11.46 29.18
N CYS A 229 -13.00 11.50 27.92
CA CYS A 229 -13.78 12.07 26.81
C CYS A 229 -15.19 11.47 26.74
N LEU A 230 -15.30 10.15 26.93
CA LEU A 230 -16.57 9.44 26.94
C LEU A 230 -17.47 9.84 28.13
N GLY A 231 -16.88 10.21 29.27
CA GLY A 231 -17.60 10.82 30.39
C GLY A 231 -18.33 12.13 30.01
N HIS A 232 -17.84 12.84 28.99
CA HIS A 232 -18.41 14.08 28.46
C HIS A 232 -19.20 13.91 27.14
N VAL A 233 -19.66 12.68 26.82
CA VAL A 233 -20.31 12.30 25.56
C VAL A 233 -21.40 13.25 25.06
N GLN A 234 -22.16 13.90 25.94
CA GLN A 234 -23.22 14.81 25.50
C GLN A 234 -22.69 16.05 24.79
N GLU A 235 -21.54 16.57 25.19
CA GLU A 235 -20.90 17.71 24.54
C GLU A 235 -20.27 17.29 23.21
N VAL A 236 -19.60 16.15 23.20
CA VAL A 236 -18.92 15.64 22.00
C VAL A 236 -19.90 15.21 20.90
N LYS A 237 -21.06 14.65 21.26
CA LYS A 237 -22.14 14.34 20.33
C LYS A 237 -22.70 15.58 19.63
N ARG A 238 -22.66 16.76 20.25
CA ARG A 238 -23.11 18.02 19.62
C ARG A 238 -22.22 18.44 18.45
N TYR A 239 -20.93 18.09 18.50
CA TYR A 239 -19.97 18.39 17.43
C TYR A 239 -19.88 17.28 16.38
N GLY A 240 -20.56 16.14 16.59
CA GLY A 240 -20.59 15.03 15.65
C GLY A 240 -19.26 14.30 15.49
N TRP A 241 -18.35 14.41 16.47
CA TRP A 241 -17.06 13.72 16.50
C TRP A 241 -17.27 12.22 16.77
N ILE A 242 -16.41 11.40 16.19
CA ILE A 242 -16.33 9.97 16.48
C ILE A 242 -15.42 9.84 17.71
N VAL A 243 -15.96 9.35 18.84
CA VAL A 243 -15.16 9.08 20.04
C VAL A 243 -15.43 7.68 20.49
N GLU A 244 -14.52 6.78 20.15
CA GLU A 244 -14.66 5.35 20.35
C GLU A 244 -13.27 4.70 20.33
N GLY A 245 -13.13 3.61 21.07
CA GLY A 245 -11.89 2.84 21.07
C GLY A 245 -11.99 1.73 20.05
N PHE A 246 -10.96 1.58 19.22
CA PHE A 246 -10.92 0.59 18.15
C PHE A 246 -9.72 -0.33 18.36
N PRO A 247 -9.87 -1.64 18.16
CA PRO A 247 -8.73 -2.55 18.22
C PRO A 247 -7.73 -2.24 17.13
N ARG A 248 -6.43 -2.34 17.44
CA ARG A 248 -5.41 -2.48 16.41
C ARG A 248 -5.57 -3.82 15.70
N ALA A 249 -5.88 -3.77 14.42
CA ALA A 249 -5.91 -4.95 13.58
C ALA A 249 -4.52 -5.17 12.99
N GLU A 250 -3.88 -6.31 13.28
CA GLU A 250 -2.72 -6.81 12.55
C GLU A 250 -3.20 -7.79 11.47
N THR A 251 -2.62 -7.73 10.27
CA THR A 251 -3.00 -8.63 9.15
C THR A 251 -1.81 -9.48 8.70
N GLY A 252 -1.71 -10.70 9.23
CA GLY A 252 -0.60 -11.61 8.90
C GLY A 252 0.76 -10.98 9.24
N ASN A 253 1.67 -10.92 8.27
CA ASN A 253 3.00 -10.30 8.41
C ASN A 253 3.05 -8.82 7.94
N ARG A 254 1.91 -8.16 7.73
CA ARG A 254 1.86 -6.77 7.22
C ARG A 254 2.04 -5.74 8.35
N PRO A 255 2.49 -4.51 8.03
CA PRO A 255 2.54 -3.40 8.98
C PRO A 255 1.19 -3.15 9.67
N ALA A 256 1.21 -2.40 10.78
CA ALA A 256 0.00 -1.96 11.46
C ALA A 256 -0.96 -1.29 10.46
N VAL A 257 -2.27 -1.59 10.55
CA VAL A 257 -3.28 -1.13 9.58
C VAL A 257 -3.27 0.39 9.42
N GLU A 258 -2.92 1.15 10.46
CA GLU A 258 -2.72 2.59 10.38
C GLU A 258 -1.71 2.99 9.31
N GLN A 259 -0.51 2.42 9.36
CA GLN A 259 0.57 2.77 8.44
C GLN A 259 0.19 2.41 7.00
N GLU A 260 -0.40 1.24 6.80
CA GLU A 260 -0.83 0.77 5.49
C GLU A 260 -1.92 1.69 4.89
N VAL A 261 -2.90 2.14 5.68
CA VAL A 261 -3.93 3.06 5.21
C VAL A 261 -3.34 4.43 4.84
N LEU A 262 -2.44 4.97 5.65
CA LEU A 262 -1.79 6.25 5.40
C LEU A 262 -0.91 6.19 4.12
N GLU A 263 -0.21 5.08 3.91
CA GLU A 263 0.52 4.80 2.67
C GLU A 263 -0.36 4.72 1.44
N GLN A 264 -1.48 4.01 1.56
CA GLN A 264 -2.44 3.90 0.47
C GLN A 264 -3.00 5.27 0.08
N LEU A 265 -3.36 6.10 1.06
CA LEU A 265 -3.86 7.46 0.82
C LEU A 265 -2.80 8.31 0.11
N ALA A 266 -1.57 8.35 0.63
CA ALA A 266 -0.48 9.15 0.07
C ALA A 266 -0.16 8.78 -1.38
N ARG A 267 -0.11 7.48 -1.70
CA ARG A 267 0.14 6.97 -3.07
C ARG A 267 -1.01 7.27 -4.05
N ARG A 268 -2.17 7.69 -3.55
CA ARG A 268 -3.38 8.02 -4.32
C ARG A 268 -3.65 9.52 -4.40
N GLY A 269 -2.64 10.33 -4.04
CA GLY A 269 -2.69 11.78 -4.15
C GLY A 269 -3.37 12.49 -2.97
N VAL A 270 -3.76 11.78 -1.92
CA VAL A 270 -4.26 12.40 -0.69
C VAL A 270 -3.08 12.98 0.09
N ARG A 271 -3.18 14.25 0.52
CA ARG A 271 -2.13 14.89 1.32
C ARG A 271 -2.28 14.47 2.78
N VAL A 272 -1.57 13.41 3.14
CA VAL A 272 -1.58 12.82 4.48
C VAL A 272 -0.53 13.48 5.35
N ALA A 273 -0.82 13.80 6.61
CA ALA A 273 0.18 14.16 7.62
C ALA A 273 0.03 13.22 8.83
N ASP A 274 1.10 12.48 9.17
CA ASP A 274 1.18 11.65 10.38
C ASP A 274 2.16 12.29 11.37
N LEU A 275 1.64 12.80 12.50
CA LEU A 275 2.41 13.56 13.48
C LEU A 275 2.35 12.86 14.85
N ALA A 276 3.51 12.55 15.42
CA ALA A 276 3.61 11.87 16.70
C ALA A 276 4.33 12.73 17.76
N ALA A 277 3.71 12.89 18.92
CA ALA A 277 4.27 13.65 20.04
C ALA A 277 5.23 12.83 20.92
N GLY A 278 5.37 11.52 20.70
CA GLY A 278 6.30 10.66 21.46
C GLY A 278 7.78 10.89 21.10
N ALA A 279 8.71 10.46 21.96
CA ALA A 279 10.13 10.44 21.67
C ALA A 279 10.50 9.11 20.98
N GLN A 280 10.75 9.19 19.67
CA GLN A 280 11.29 8.16 18.77
C GLN A 280 10.55 6.82 18.70
N ASP A 281 9.85 6.64 17.58
CA ASP A 281 10.01 5.41 16.81
C ASP A 281 10.70 5.83 15.51
N SER A 282 12.03 5.73 15.46
CA SER A 282 12.84 6.12 14.29
C SER A 282 12.52 5.29 13.04
N SER A 283 11.69 4.25 13.19
CA SER A 283 11.11 3.45 12.10
C SER A 283 9.96 4.15 11.35
N LYS A 284 9.34 5.21 11.93
CA LYS A 284 8.23 5.95 11.31
C LYS A 284 8.68 7.11 10.40
N ASN A 285 9.97 7.42 10.36
CA ASN A 285 10.50 8.52 9.56
C ASN A 285 10.51 8.26 8.04
N ASP A 286 10.18 7.05 7.59
CA ASP A 286 10.30 6.65 6.17
C ASP A 286 8.98 6.47 5.42
N THR A 287 7.83 6.70 6.06
CA THR A 287 6.54 6.42 5.43
C THR A 287 5.57 7.60 5.57
N CYS A 288 5.24 8.17 4.40
CA CYS A 288 4.21 9.17 4.15
C CYS A 288 4.54 10.60 4.55
N LEU A 289 5.45 11.21 3.81
CA LEU A 289 5.23 12.42 3.01
C LEU A 289 6.52 12.65 2.20
N ALA A 290 6.42 13.17 0.97
CA ALA A 290 7.58 13.91 0.46
C ALA A 290 7.85 14.99 1.49
N LEU A 291 9.01 14.95 2.15
CA LEU A 291 9.38 15.89 3.23
C LEU A 291 9.29 17.32 2.70
N ASP A 292 8.11 17.92 2.81
CA ASP A 292 7.89 19.33 2.57
C ASP A 292 8.55 20.10 3.73
N SER A 293 9.00 21.33 3.47
CA SER A 293 9.75 22.11 4.47
C SER A 293 8.96 22.27 5.78
N ASP A 294 7.63 22.35 5.68
CA ASP A 294 6.74 22.48 6.83
C ASP A 294 6.82 21.28 7.79
N VAL A 295 7.00 20.05 7.28
CA VAL A 295 7.05 18.83 8.13
C VAL A 295 8.39 18.74 8.85
N VAL A 296 9.48 19.05 8.14
CA VAL A 296 10.82 19.11 8.72
C VAL A 296 10.88 20.13 9.86
N ASP A 297 10.22 21.28 9.69
CA ASP A 297 10.15 22.32 10.72
C ASP A 297 9.39 21.84 11.98
N ILE A 298 8.34 21.03 11.83
CA ILE A 298 7.60 20.45 12.96
C ILE A 298 8.48 19.50 13.77
N TYR A 299 9.24 18.62 13.11
CA TYR A 299 10.12 17.68 13.81
C TYR A 299 11.28 18.40 14.50
N ASN A 300 11.85 19.44 13.87
CA ASN A 300 12.86 20.29 14.50
C ASN A 300 12.32 20.97 15.77
N GLU A 301 11.08 21.48 15.74
CA GLU A 301 10.42 22.05 16.91
C GLU A 301 10.21 21.00 18.02
N LEU A 302 9.80 19.78 17.65
CA LEU A 302 9.66 18.67 18.59
C LEU A 302 11.00 18.22 19.18
N GLU A 303 12.08 18.18 18.40
CA GLU A 303 13.43 17.87 18.90
C GLU A 303 13.95 18.94 19.86
N GLY A 304 13.52 20.20 19.70
CA GLY A 304 13.80 21.29 20.63
C GLY A 304 13.11 21.15 21.99
N LEU A 305 12.13 20.25 22.14
CA LEU A 305 11.41 20.00 23.39
C LEU A 305 11.92 18.75 24.10
N SER A 306 11.99 18.82 25.45
CA SER A 306 12.36 17.66 26.26
C SER A 306 11.42 16.48 25.98
N ALA A 307 11.98 15.28 25.84
CA ALA A 307 11.21 14.03 25.77
C ALA A 307 10.31 13.80 27.01
N THR A 308 10.62 14.48 28.12
CA THR A 308 9.84 14.44 29.37
C THR A 308 8.76 15.53 29.47
N ASP A 309 8.54 16.32 28.41
CA ASP A 309 7.47 17.31 28.34
C ASP A 309 6.32 16.80 27.43
N PRO A 310 5.46 15.91 27.93
CA PRO A 310 4.36 15.37 27.13
C PRO A 310 3.34 16.46 26.75
N THR A 311 3.20 17.52 27.56
CA THR A 311 2.22 18.59 27.29
C THR A 311 2.69 19.49 26.16
N GLY A 312 3.94 19.98 26.21
CA GLY A 312 4.48 20.83 25.16
C GLY A 312 4.54 20.12 23.81
N ARG A 313 4.96 18.85 23.81
CA ARG A 313 5.01 18.03 22.58
C ARG A 313 3.63 17.79 21.98
N ALA A 314 2.62 17.52 22.82
CA ALA A 314 1.24 17.36 22.36
C ALA A 314 0.68 18.68 21.78
N GLN A 315 0.97 19.83 22.39
CA GLN A 315 0.56 21.14 21.88
C GLN A 315 1.13 21.45 20.49
N VAL A 316 2.42 21.14 20.25
CA VAL A 316 3.04 21.33 18.93
C VAL A 316 2.30 20.49 17.88
N VAL A 317 2.11 19.20 18.13
CA VAL A 317 1.44 18.28 17.20
C VAL A 317 0.01 18.72 16.88
N VAL A 318 -0.77 19.11 17.90
CA VAL A 318 -2.15 19.59 17.72
C VAL A 318 -2.20 20.89 16.91
N ARG A 319 -1.41 21.90 17.29
CA ARG A 319 -1.39 23.20 16.60
C ARG A 319 -0.98 23.07 15.15
N ARG A 320 0.04 22.25 14.87
CA ARG A 320 0.57 22.05 13.53
C ARG A 320 -0.41 21.25 12.67
N GLY A 321 -1.02 20.20 13.23
CA GLY A 321 -2.09 19.45 12.56
C GLY A 321 -3.28 20.34 12.17
N LEU A 322 -3.73 21.20 13.09
CA LEU A 322 -4.80 22.17 12.82
C LEU A 322 -4.40 23.17 11.72
N ALA A 323 -3.19 23.73 11.80
CA ALA A 323 -2.70 24.68 10.81
C ALA A 323 -2.66 24.06 9.39
N LEU A 324 -2.25 22.79 9.27
CA LEU A 324 -2.24 22.06 8.00
C LEU A 324 -3.65 21.93 7.39
N LEU A 325 -4.66 21.64 8.22
CA LEU A 325 -6.07 21.58 7.78
C LEU A 325 -6.60 22.96 7.40
N GLN A 326 -6.40 23.96 8.25
CA GLN A 326 -6.86 25.35 8.04
C GLN A 326 -6.28 25.96 6.76
N GLN A 327 -5.00 25.70 6.49
CA GLN A 327 -4.30 26.19 5.30
C GLN A 327 -4.55 25.30 4.07
N ARG A 328 -5.35 24.24 4.20
CA ARG A 328 -5.57 23.22 3.16
C ARG A 328 -4.27 22.67 2.59
N LYS A 329 -3.26 22.46 3.44
CA LYS A 329 -2.00 21.80 3.08
C LYS A 329 -2.09 20.28 3.23
N SER A 330 -3.00 19.79 4.07
CA SER A 330 -3.30 18.37 4.24
C SER A 330 -4.80 18.10 4.11
N ASP A 331 -5.13 16.95 3.55
CA ASP A 331 -6.49 16.42 3.45
C ASP A 331 -6.76 15.36 4.52
N PHE A 332 -5.71 14.74 5.06
CA PHE A 332 -5.83 13.72 6.09
C PHE A 332 -4.74 13.96 7.15
N VAL A 333 -5.12 14.16 8.40
CA VAL A 333 -4.19 14.38 9.51
C VAL A 333 -4.40 13.31 10.57
N TYR A 334 -3.33 12.61 10.93
CA TYR A 334 -3.30 11.63 12.00
C TYR A 334 -2.35 12.12 13.10
N LEU A 335 -2.86 12.30 14.30
CA LEU A 335 -2.11 12.82 15.45
C LEU A 335 -1.98 11.71 16.51
N SER A 336 -0.76 11.39 16.93
CA SER A 336 -0.49 10.48 18.05
C SER A 336 -0.04 11.27 19.29
N LEU A 337 -0.89 11.33 20.32
CA LEU A 337 -0.57 12.02 21.57
C LEU A 337 0.16 11.11 22.57
N PRO A 338 0.96 11.66 23.51
CA PRO A 338 1.70 10.85 24.49
C PRO A 338 0.76 10.11 25.44
N THR A 339 1.11 8.87 25.79
CA THR A 339 0.29 8.02 26.68
C THR A 339 0.24 8.53 28.12
N ASN A 340 1.26 9.29 28.54
CA ASN A 340 1.42 9.87 29.88
C ASN A 340 0.95 11.34 29.96
N LEU A 341 0.18 11.82 28.99
CA LEU A 341 -0.39 13.16 29.00
C LEU A 341 -1.40 13.30 30.16
N ALA A 342 -1.29 14.38 30.93
CA ALA A 342 -2.19 14.64 32.06
C ALA A 342 -3.59 15.09 31.59
N ASP A 343 -4.61 14.71 32.34
CA ASP A 343 -6.03 14.99 32.05
C ASP A 343 -6.32 16.48 31.81
N THR A 344 -5.77 17.36 32.67
CA THR A 344 -5.97 18.81 32.55
C THR A 344 -5.33 19.37 31.28
N SER A 345 -4.17 18.86 30.90
CA SER A 345 -3.50 19.21 29.65
C SER A 345 -4.33 18.75 28.45
N PHE A 346 -4.88 17.54 28.50
CA PHE A 346 -5.72 17.00 27.43
C PHE A 346 -7.02 17.79 27.25
N GLY A 347 -7.69 18.17 28.35
CA GLY A 347 -8.87 19.04 28.30
C GLY A 347 -8.61 20.36 27.58
N ASN A 348 -7.47 21.01 27.84
CA ASN A 348 -7.08 22.23 27.13
C ASN A 348 -6.85 22.00 25.63
N LEU A 349 -6.28 20.84 25.24
CA LEU A 349 -6.10 20.49 23.83
C LEU A 349 -7.43 20.23 23.12
N LEU A 350 -8.42 19.67 23.81
CA LEU A 350 -9.77 19.48 23.24
C LEU A 350 -10.46 20.81 22.94
N GLU A 351 -10.34 21.78 23.84
CA GLU A 351 -10.84 23.15 23.59
C GLU A 351 -10.11 23.80 22.41
N GLU A 352 -8.79 23.62 22.32
CA GLU A 352 -8.00 24.13 21.19
C GLU A 352 -8.39 23.48 19.85
N LEU A 353 -8.62 22.16 19.83
CA LEU A 353 -9.16 21.45 18.67
C LEU A 353 -10.54 21.98 18.29
N LYS A 354 -11.42 22.18 19.27
CA LYS A 354 -12.78 22.68 19.05
C LYS A 354 -12.75 24.05 18.40
N ASP A 355 -11.97 24.98 18.96
CA ASP A 355 -11.87 26.35 18.49
C ASP A 355 -11.17 26.43 17.12
N GLY A 356 -10.13 25.62 16.92
CA GLY A 356 -9.37 25.57 15.66
C GLY A 356 -10.15 24.97 14.48
N LEU A 357 -11.16 24.15 14.74
CA LEU A 357 -11.97 23.48 13.71
C LEU A 357 -13.29 24.21 13.41
N VAL A 358 -13.61 25.29 14.12
CA VAL A 358 -14.81 26.09 13.87
C VAL A 358 -14.85 26.56 12.41
N GLY A 359 -15.93 26.20 11.70
CA GLY A 359 -16.14 26.59 10.31
C GLY A 359 -15.43 25.71 9.27
N LEU A 360 -14.70 24.68 9.67
CA LEU A 360 -14.15 23.67 8.76
C LEU A 360 -15.09 22.46 8.67
N ASP A 361 -15.38 22.01 7.45
CA ASP A 361 -16.03 20.71 7.23
C ASP A 361 -14.95 19.63 7.32
N VAL A 362 -14.80 19.02 8.50
CA VAL A 362 -13.78 18.00 8.80
C VAL A 362 -14.43 16.83 9.53
N VAL A 363 -14.11 15.60 9.12
CA VAL A 363 -14.47 14.40 9.87
C VAL A 363 -13.44 14.19 10.97
N ILE A 364 -13.88 14.20 12.23
CA ILE A 364 -12.99 14.14 13.39
C ILE A 364 -13.22 12.84 14.16
N ALA A 365 -12.14 12.15 14.50
CA ALA A 365 -12.16 11.00 15.38
C ALA A 365 -11.13 11.13 16.52
N ILE A 366 -11.53 10.80 17.73
CA ILE A 366 -10.64 10.57 18.88
C ILE A 366 -10.72 9.09 19.23
N THR A 367 -9.57 8.42 19.25
CA THR A 367 -9.48 6.97 19.40
C THR A 367 -8.38 6.56 20.37
N ALA A 368 -8.53 5.37 20.93
CA ALA A 368 -7.47 4.64 21.62
C ALA A 368 -7.53 3.17 21.16
N ASP A 369 -6.42 2.45 21.33
CA ASP A 369 -6.43 1.00 21.19
C ASP A 369 -7.34 0.38 22.27
N LYS A 370 -7.95 -0.78 22.00
CA LYS A 370 -8.73 -1.54 22.97
C LYS A 370 -8.38 -3.01 22.90
N ALA A 371 -8.15 -3.62 24.06
CA ALA A 371 -7.96 -5.06 24.18
C ALA A 371 -9.17 -5.83 23.57
N PRO A 372 -8.95 -6.91 22.78
CA PRO A 372 -10.00 -7.68 22.11
C PRO A 372 -10.98 -8.48 23.00
N ASP A 373 -11.46 -7.95 24.13
CA ASP A 373 -12.12 -8.81 25.14
C ASP A 373 -13.31 -8.11 25.81
N GLY A 374 -14.42 -7.91 25.09
CA GLY A 374 -15.70 -7.58 25.75
C GLY A 374 -16.81 -6.95 24.91
N ARG A 375 -17.18 -7.59 23.79
CA ARG A 375 -18.26 -7.19 22.85
C ARG A 375 -17.95 -5.98 21.96
N ASP A 376 -17.07 -6.18 20.98
CA ASP A 376 -17.48 -5.98 19.58
C ASP A 376 -16.60 -6.82 18.65
N SER A 377 -17.16 -7.89 18.08
CA SER A 377 -16.44 -8.90 17.27
C SER A 377 -16.26 -8.47 15.81
N THR A 378 -16.29 -7.17 15.52
CA THR A 378 -16.47 -6.66 14.16
C THR A 378 -15.15 -6.50 13.40
N GLY A 379 -13.99 -6.54 14.07
CA GLY A 379 -12.70 -6.27 13.44
C GLY A 379 -12.69 -4.91 12.73
N ARG A 380 -13.38 -3.94 13.32
CA ARG A 380 -13.56 -2.59 12.79
C ARG A 380 -12.52 -1.66 13.41
N THR A 381 -11.97 -0.79 12.59
CA THR A 381 -10.92 0.17 12.90
C THR A 381 -11.48 1.59 12.90
N VAL A 382 -10.71 2.54 13.42
CA VAL A 382 -11.06 3.98 13.34
C VAL A 382 -11.26 4.44 11.89
N PHE A 383 -10.52 3.90 10.94
CA PHE A 383 -10.64 4.23 9.52
C PHE A 383 -11.98 3.81 8.94
N ASP A 384 -12.50 2.64 9.33
CA ASP A 384 -13.83 2.20 8.89
C ASP A 384 -14.90 3.22 9.34
N ALA A 385 -14.82 3.69 10.59
CA ALA A 385 -15.77 4.67 11.13
C ALA A 385 -15.66 6.04 10.43
N VAL A 386 -14.44 6.51 10.21
CA VAL A 386 -14.15 7.79 9.54
C VAL A 386 -14.61 7.77 8.09
N PHE A 387 -14.27 6.75 7.31
CA PHE A 387 -14.65 6.67 5.90
C PHE A 387 -16.17 6.49 5.71
N ASP A 388 -16.83 5.73 6.60
CA ASP A 388 -18.29 5.63 6.60
C ASP A 388 -18.96 6.98 6.89
N ARG A 389 -18.38 7.78 7.78
CA ARG A 389 -18.89 9.12 8.12
C ARG A 389 -18.68 10.12 6.99
N ALA A 390 -17.50 10.12 6.37
CA ALA A 390 -17.19 10.96 5.21
C ALA A 390 -18.21 10.72 4.09
N ARG A 391 -18.52 9.46 3.79
CA ARG A 391 -19.51 9.08 2.77
C ARG A 391 -20.93 9.60 3.05
N LYS A 392 -21.36 9.61 4.32
CA LYS A 392 -22.67 10.13 4.72
C LYS A 392 -22.75 11.65 4.56
N SER A 393 -21.66 12.37 4.79
CA SER A 393 -21.59 13.83 4.63
C SER A 393 -21.77 14.25 3.16
N THR A 394 -21.10 13.56 2.23
CA THR A 394 -21.24 13.80 0.78
C THR A 394 -22.68 13.60 0.32
N LYS A 395 -23.35 12.52 0.74
CA LYS A 395 -24.75 12.24 0.37
C LYS A 395 -25.76 13.23 0.94
N ALA A 396 -25.51 13.79 2.12
CA ALA A 396 -26.36 14.82 2.70
C ALA A 396 -26.21 16.16 1.96
N SER A 397 -25.01 16.43 1.43
CA SER A 397 -24.71 17.66 0.68
C SER A 397 -25.19 17.63 -0.78
N SER A 398 -25.39 16.44 -1.36
CA SER A 398 -25.93 16.28 -2.73
C SER A 398 -27.46 16.30 -2.81
N VAL A 399 -28.16 16.43 -1.67
CA VAL A 399 -29.61 16.65 -1.59
C VAL A 399 -29.85 18.08 -1.14
N ILE A 400 -29.54 19.06 -1.98
CA ILE A 400 -30.19 20.37 -2.11
C ILE A 400 -29.68 20.95 -3.43
N LEU A 401 -30.50 20.87 -4.47
CA LEU A 401 -30.70 21.94 -5.45
C LEU A 401 -32.18 21.83 -5.90
N PRO A 402 -32.91 22.95 -5.99
CA PRO A 402 -34.33 22.98 -6.32
C PRO A 402 -34.63 22.48 -7.74
#